data_AF-A0A075WT51-F1
#
_entry.id   AF-A0A075WT51-F1
#
_cell.length_a   1.000
_cell.length_b   1.000
_cell.length_c   1.000
_cell.angle_alpha   90.00
_cell.angle_beta   90.00
_cell.angle_gamma   90.00
#
_symmetry.space_group_name_H-M   'P 1'
#
loop_
_entity.id
_entity.type
_entity.pdbx_description
1 polymer ?
#
loop_
_entity_poly.entity_id
_entity_poly.type
_entity_poly.pdbx_seq_one_letter_code
_entity_poly.pdbx_strand_id
1 'polypeptide(L)'
;MVTIEEVKSFLQVAGADFDDTKIANALERALARAKKLLKVDILPETAEIKQALILLAVAELATEINLYYRGKENVMILRTKDVVAEAERLLGLMPEKEPLKWVSIKTDS
;
A
#
# COMPACT_ATOMS: atom_id res chain seq x y z
N MET A 1 6.37 11.41 9.60
CA MET A 1 6.98 11.17 8.26
C MET A 1 7.23 9.67 8.03
N VAL A 2 6.93 9.15 6.82
CA VAL A 2 7.24 7.75 6.40
C VAL A 2 8.59 7.74 5.67
N THR A 3 9.39 6.71 5.89
CA THR A 3 10.74 6.55 5.35
C THR A 3 10.81 5.52 4.22
N ILE A 4 11.87 5.58 3.42
CA ILE A 4 12.16 4.59 2.36
C ILE A 4 12.25 3.18 2.96
N GLU A 5 12.89 3.03 4.13
CA GLU A 5 13.07 1.73 4.79
C GLU A 5 11.74 1.10 5.25
N GLU A 6 10.78 1.91 5.70
CA GLU A 6 9.44 1.42 6.04
C GLU A 6 8.71 0.86 4.82
N VAL A 7 8.87 1.48 3.63
CA VAL A 7 8.29 0.97 2.38
C VAL A 7 9.04 -0.25 1.87
N LYS A 8 10.38 -0.25 1.94
CA LYS A 8 11.21 -1.42 1.58
C LYS A 8 10.85 -2.65 2.41
N SER A 9 10.70 -2.48 3.72
CA SER A 9 10.31 -3.59 4.61
C SER A 9 9.00 -4.25 4.15
N PHE A 10 8.01 -3.45 3.74
CA PHE A 10 6.78 -3.98 3.18
C PHE A 10 6.98 -4.69 1.83
N LEU A 11 7.74 -4.08 0.91
CA LEU A 11 8.01 -4.63 -0.42
C LEU A 11 8.82 -5.93 -0.36
N GLN A 12 9.78 -6.03 0.56
CA GLN A 12 10.56 -7.26 0.78
C GLN A 12 9.68 -8.42 1.23
N VAL A 13 8.69 -8.16 2.10
CA VAL A 13 7.67 -9.16 2.47
C VAL A 13 6.82 -9.57 1.24
N ALA A 14 6.62 -8.64 0.31
CA ALA A 14 5.97 -8.89 -0.98
C ALA A 14 6.90 -9.47 -2.07
N GLY A 15 8.15 -9.78 -1.73
CA GLY A 15 9.15 -10.35 -2.65
C GLY A 15 9.61 -9.40 -3.77
N ALA A 16 9.44 -8.09 -3.59
CA ALA A 16 9.83 -7.06 -4.55
C ALA A 16 11.07 -6.29 -4.05
N ASP A 17 12.05 -6.09 -4.94
CA ASP A 17 13.25 -5.31 -4.68
C ASP A 17 13.29 -4.11 -5.63
N PHE A 18 13.21 -2.91 -5.06
CA PHE A 18 13.23 -1.64 -5.79
C PHE A 18 14.36 -0.78 -5.25
N ASP A 19 15.00 -0.03 -6.14
CA ASP A 19 15.97 0.97 -5.74
C ASP A 19 15.32 2.11 -4.93
N ASP A 20 16.13 2.72 -4.06
CA ASP A 20 15.70 3.79 -3.15
C ASP A 20 15.12 4.99 -3.89
N THR A 21 15.58 5.26 -5.11
CA THR A 21 15.12 6.39 -5.92
C THR A 21 13.68 6.17 -6.39
N LYS A 22 13.34 4.96 -6.84
CA LYS A 22 11.97 4.58 -7.19
C LYS A 22 11.05 4.64 -5.98
N ILE A 23 11.52 4.18 -4.82
CA ILE A 23 10.73 4.21 -3.57
C ILE A 23 10.50 5.65 -3.12
N ALA A 24 11.53 6.51 -3.17
CA ALA A 24 11.39 7.93 -2.86
C ALA A 24 10.35 8.62 -3.77
N ASN A 25 10.45 8.39 -5.08
CA ASN A 25 9.50 8.92 -6.06
C ASN A 25 8.06 8.42 -5.82
N ALA A 26 7.90 7.15 -5.43
CA ALA A 26 6.61 6.58 -5.08
C ALA A 26 6.03 7.21 -3.81
N LEU A 27 6.87 7.45 -2.79
CA LEU A 27 6.48 8.16 -1.57
C LEU A 27 6.04 9.60 -1.84
N GLU A 28 6.74 10.33 -2.71
CA GLU A 28 6.34 11.68 -3.11
C GLU A 28 4.96 11.70 -3.77
N ARG A 29 4.70 10.77 -4.70
CA ARG A 29 3.39 10.61 -5.35
C ARG A 29 2.31 10.22 -4.34
N ALA A 30 2.61 9.29 -3.43
CA ALA A 30 1.69 8.88 -2.37
C ALA A 30 1.31 10.05 -1.45
N LEU A 31 2.29 10.86 -1.04
CA LEU A 31 2.09 12.07 -0.24
C LEU A 31 1.20 13.08 -0.96
N ALA A 32 1.51 13.39 -2.23
CA ALA A 32 0.71 14.31 -3.03
C ALA A 32 -0.73 13.81 -3.21
N ARG A 33 -0.90 12.51 -3.45
CA ARG A 33 -2.20 11.86 -3.59
C ARG A 33 -3.02 11.92 -2.30
N ALA A 34 -2.43 11.57 -1.16
CA ALA A 34 -3.11 11.61 0.13
C ALA A 34 -3.56 13.04 0.49
N LYS A 35 -2.70 14.04 0.27
CA LYS A 35 -3.06 15.47 0.44
C LYS A 35 -4.24 15.88 -0.43
N LYS A 36 -4.23 15.47 -1.70
CA LYS A 36 -5.31 15.76 -2.65
C LYS A 36 -6.63 15.09 -2.23
N LEU A 37 -6.58 13.84 -1.78
CA LEU A 37 -7.76 13.09 -1.34
C LEU A 37 -8.40 13.70 -0.09
N LEU A 38 -7.57 14.05 0.90
CA LEU A 38 -8.02 14.66 2.15
C LEU A 38 -8.28 16.16 2.04
N LYS A 39 -7.87 16.80 0.93
CA LYS A 39 -7.95 18.25 0.71
C LYS A 39 -7.22 19.05 1.79
N VAL A 40 -6.01 18.63 2.14
CA VAL A 40 -5.15 19.27 3.14
C VAL A 40 -3.74 19.49 2.61
N ASP A 41 -3.09 20.57 3.06
CA ASP A 41 -1.69 20.84 2.70
C ASP A 41 -0.69 20.07 3.57
N ILE A 42 -1.10 19.76 4.80
CA ILE A 42 -0.33 19.05 5.81
C ILE A 42 -1.13 17.83 6.25
N LEU A 43 -0.51 16.65 6.17
CA LEU A 43 -1.12 15.40 6.61
C LEU A 43 -0.98 15.25 8.13
N PRO A 44 -2.02 14.76 8.84
CA PRO A 44 -1.90 14.39 10.24
C PRO A 44 -0.84 13.30 10.44
N GLU A 45 -0.06 13.38 11.52
CA GLU A 45 0.96 12.36 11.84
C GLU A 45 0.39 11.20 12.67
N THR A 46 -0.66 10.54 12.18
CA THR A 46 -1.23 9.35 12.84
C THR A 46 -0.67 8.05 12.27
N ALA A 47 -0.84 6.94 12.99
CA ALA A 47 -0.41 5.62 12.54
C ALA A 47 -1.16 5.19 11.27
N GLU A 48 -2.45 5.49 11.19
CA GLU A 48 -3.31 5.18 10.05
C GLU A 48 -2.86 5.93 8.80
N ILE A 49 -2.54 7.23 8.92
CA ILE A 49 -2.03 8.02 7.79
C ILE A 49 -0.67 7.47 7.33
N LYS A 50 0.23 7.11 8.26
CA LYS A 50 1.52 6.50 7.89
C LYS A 50 1.32 5.20 7.13
N GLN A 51 0.43 4.33 7.59
CA GLN A 51 0.14 3.06 6.95
C GLN A 51 -0.53 3.25 5.58
N ALA A 52 -1.46 4.20 5.46
CA ALA A 52 -2.07 4.57 4.19
C ALA A 52 -1.02 5.06 3.17
N LEU A 53 -0.05 5.87 3.61
CA LEU A 53 1.04 6.35 2.75
C LEU A 53 1.94 5.22 2.25
N ILE A 54 2.25 4.22 3.10
CA ILE A 54 3.00 3.03 2.69
C ILE A 54 2.22 2.27 1.61
N LEU A 55 0.93 2.00 1.84
CA LEU A 55 0.09 1.28 0.90
C LEU A 55 -0.07 2.02 -0.43
N LEU A 56 -0.24 3.35 -0.39
CA LEU A 56 -0.28 4.17 -1.60
C LEU A 56 1.07 4.13 -2.34
N ALA A 57 2.21 4.25 -1.66
CA ALA A 57 3.52 4.16 -2.30
C ALA A 57 3.74 2.81 -2.97
N VAL A 58 3.31 1.72 -2.32
CA VAL A 58 3.34 0.37 -2.89
C VAL A 58 2.42 0.27 -4.11
N ALA A 59 1.22 0.88 -4.06
CA ALA A 59 0.32 0.92 -5.21
C ALA A 59 0.88 1.70 -6.40
N GLU A 60 1.65 2.77 -6.17
CA GLU A 60 2.36 3.51 -7.22
C GLU A 60 3.42 2.65 -7.92
N LEU A 61 4.01 1.68 -7.21
CA LEU A 61 4.99 0.73 -7.75
C LEU A 61 4.35 -0.51 -8.39
N ALA A 62 3.04 -0.71 -8.20
CA ALA A 62 2.34 -1.93 -8.59
C ALA A 62 2.17 -2.11 -10.12
N THR A 63 2.53 -1.12 -10.92
CA THR A 63 2.62 -1.26 -12.39
C THR A 63 3.88 -2.00 -12.83
N GLU A 64 4.90 -2.02 -11.96
CA GLU A 64 6.20 -2.63 -12.22
C GLU A 64 6.35 -4.02 -11.57
N ILE A 65 5.38 -4.43 -10.75
CA ILE A 65 5.37 -5.74 -10.06
C ILE A 65 4.00 -6.40 -10.05
N ASN A 66 4.00 -7.73 -10.08
CA ASN A 66 2.90 -8.49 -9.50
C ASN A 66 3.14 -8.55 -7.98
N LEU A 67 2.29 -7.89 -7.19
CA LEU A 67 2.38 -7.90 -5.73
C LEU A 67 2.01 -9.30 -5.20
N TYR A 68 2.98 -10.04 -4.69
CA TYR A 68 2.78 -11.36 -4.09
C TYR A 68 3.13 -11.32 -2.60
N TYR A 69 2.16 -11.40 -1.70
CA TYR A 69 2.45 -11.64 -0.29
C TYR A 69 2.77 -13.13 -0.09
N ARG A 70 4.03 -13.46 0.24
CA ARG A 70 4.43 -14.85 0.50
C ARG A 70 4.38 -15.12 2.00
N GLY A 71 3.24 -15.65 2.47
CA GLY A 71 3.17 -16.30 3.78
C GLY A 71 3.85 -17.69 3.73
N LYS A 72 4.20 -18.25 4.90
CA LYS A 72 4.92 -19.54 5.03
C LYS A 72 4.32 -20.71 4.23
N GLU A 73 3.03 -20.68 3.87
CA GLU A 73 2.35 -21.76 3.12
C GLU A 73 1.38 -21.27 2.02
N ASN A 74 1.24 -19.96 1.76
CA ASN A 74 0.30 -19.44 0.75
C ASN A 74 0.85 -18.16 0.08
N VAL A 75 0.84 -18.15 -1.25
CA VAL A 75 1.09 -16.93 -2.05
C VAL A 75 -0.24 -16.21 -2.22
N MET A 76 -0.44 -15.08 -1.51
CA MET A 76 -1.61 -14.24 -1.76
C MET A 76 -1.27 -13.20 -2.80
N ILE A 77 -2.06 -13.13 -3.87
CA ILE A 77 -1.98 -12.03 -4.84
C ILE A 77 -2.61 -10.80 -4.20
N LEU A 78 -1.79 -9.80 -3.90
CA LEU A 78 -2.24 -8.49 -3.45
C LEU A 78 -2.66 -7.70 -4.69
N ARG A 79 -3.96 -7.60 -4.97
CA ARG A 79 -4.41 -6.78 -6.09
C ARG A 79 -4.24 -5.32 -5.72
N THR A 80 -3.68 -4.50 -6.61
CA THR A 80 -3.48 -3.06 -6.39
C THR A 80 -4.75 -2.35 -5.94
N LYS A 81 -5.92 -2.77 -6.46
CA LYS A 81 -7.22 -2.23 -6.03
C LYS A 81 -7.53 -2.46 -4.55
N ASP A 82 -7.13 -3.61 -3.99
CA ASP A 82 -7.39 -3.96 -2.59
C ASP A 82 -6.45 -3.16 -1.68
N VAL A 83 -5.20 -2.95 -2.13
CA VAL A 83 -4.21 -2.08 -1.45
C VAL A 83 -4.67 -0.62 -1.41
N VAL A 84 -5.16 -0.09 -2.53
CA VAL A 84 -5.69 1.27 -2.62
C VAL A 84 -6.94 1.43 -1.76
N ALA A 85 -7.86 0.47 -1.79
CA ALA A 85 -9.08 0.52 -0.99
C ALA A 85 -8.77 0.50 0.52
N GLU A 86 -7.80 -0.29 0.97
CA GLU A 86 -7.37 -0.25 2.38
C GLU A 86 -6.73 1.09 2.75
N ALA A 87 -5.91 1.67 1.85
CA ALA A 87 -5.38 3.01 2.07
C ALA A 87 -6.50 4.05 2.19
N GLU A 88 -7.51 4.00 1.31
CA GLU A 88 -8.67 4.91 1.35
C GLU A 88 -9.50 4.73 2.63
N ARG A 89 -9.65 3.49 3.12
CA ARG A 89 -10.28 3.21 4.42
C ARG A 89 -9.50 3.83 5.57
N LEU A 90 -8.17 3.69 5.59
CA LEU A 90 -7.30 4.29 6.62
C LEU A 90 -7.29 5.82 6.57
N LEU A 91 -7.49 6.41 5.39
CA LEU A 91 -7.70 7.86 5.22
C LEU A 91 -9.12 8.32 5.62
N GLY A 92 -10.01 7.40 6.01
CA GLY A 92 -11.40 7.74 6.35
C GLY A 92 -12.26 8.15 5.16
N LEU A 93 -11.87 7.76 3.93
CA LEU A 93 -12.58 8.08 2.69
C LEU A 93 -13.66 7.06 2.35
N MET A 94 -13.50 5.81 2.82
CA MET A 94 -14.51 4.76 2.69
C MET A 94 -15.38 4.69 3.95
N PRO A 95 -16.70 4.46 3.81
CA PRO A 95 -17.55 4.16 4.96
C PRO A 95 -17.09 2.84 5.61
N GLU A 96 -17.01 2.80 6.94
CA GLU A 96 -16.50 1.67 7.75
C GLU A 96 -17.21 0.31 7.52
N LYS A 97 -18.24 0.24 6.67
CA LYS A 97 -19.20 -0.86 6.56
C LYS A 97 -18.91 -1.92 5.49
N GLU A 98 -17.92 -1.75 4.62
CA GLU A 98 -17.56 -2.81 3.67
C GLU A 98 -16.21 -3.45 4.01
N PRO A 99 -16.20 -4.67 4.59
CA PRO A 99 -14.96 -5.40 4.80
C PRO A 99 -14.36 -5.79 3.44
N LEU A 100 -13.09 -5.43 3.23
CA LEU A 100 -12.28 -5.92 2.12
C LEU A 100 -12.34 -7.45 2.08
N LYS A 101 -13.01 -7.99 1.06
CA LYS A 101 -13.00 -9.44 0.81
C LYS A 101 -11.67 -9.83 0.20
N TRP A 102 -10.75 -10.26 1.06
CA TRP A 102 -9.56 -10.99 0.67
C TRP A 102 -9.98 -12.30 -0.01
N VAL A 103 -9.79 -12.39 -1.32
CA VAL A 103 -10.07 -13.62 -2.07
C VAL A 103 -8.82 -14.48 -2.00
N SER A 104 -8.84 -15.55 -1.20
CA SER A 104 -7.79 -16.58 -1.31
C SER A 104 -8.06 -17.41 -2.57
N ILE A 105 -7.05 -17.56 -3.41
CA ILE A 105 -7.09 -18.53 -4.50
C ILE A 105 -6.59 -19.84 -3.90
N LYS A 106 -7.48 -20.83 -3.74
CA LYS A 106 -7.05 -22.19 -3.49
C LYS A 106 -6.38 -22.70 -4.76
N THR A 107 -5.09 -23.02 -4.71
CA THR A 107 -4.48 -23.91 -5.68
C THR A 107 -4.93 -25.33 -5.33
N ASP A 108 -5.90 -25.85 -6.09
CA ASP A 108 -6.24 -27.26 -6.05
C ASP A 108 -4.98 -28.05 -6.47
N SER A 109 -4.53 -28.93 -5.58
CA SER A 109 -3.43 -29.87 -5.78
C SER A 109 -3.97 -31.20 -6.29
#